data_AF-A0A820KIJ5-F1
#
_entry.id   AF-A0A820KIJ5-F1
#
_cell.length_a   1.000
_cell.length_b   1.000
_cell.length_c   1.000
_cell.angle_alpha   90.00
_cell.angle_beta   90.00
_cell.angle_gamma   90.00
#
_symmetry.space_group_name_H-M   'P 1'
#
loop_
_entity.id
_entity.type
_entity.pdbx_description
1 polymer ?
#
loop_
_entity_poly.entity_id
_entity_poly.type
_entity_poly.pdbx_seq_one_letter_code
_entity_poly.pdbx_strand_id
1 'polypeptide(L)'
;MEKENLEELVAALAVSLPSTNILYKITSILEEQTSRSIILFVFESLQSLYIIERWAWQVLSKDFQEWINEKSYIDLFHAIHLFNIKLLSNHDEIEFDIKTSLLIPSSIDWIDGILDQIKSSNDTFLTIVSLWFDVISYLVHEYSEIRDTSTIIYINNRLGRDFLMTNEYQIYLKQLQEPHSSQVIFTPKQLFYLKTCSFSLHVYLCSKSQQFPFTGEQIIKFIADNYSQMILVQSYIVDSWSKELLSCIAHLIALICSCCWWGDEKAKYIKMLVSSNDLMYDHILALIRIVSYQPFHQCISAQWYNDETLLIDAILVFLYGTLEIRDIRCFISSQTNLFATLLVIAQTSSYDRICICAYGFLAEILTDEQLKELNISENISGFFFDILEQAWKDPTKRCKTIPIPHVLK
;
A
#
# COMPACT_ATOMS: atom_id res chain seq x y z
N MET A 1 41.03 -1.16 6.98
CA MET A 1 39.76 -1.79 7.36
C MET A 1 39.62 -3.00 6.46
N GLU A 2 39.76 -4.20 7.02
CA GLU A 2 39.40 -5.43 6.29
C GLU A 2 37.93 -5.32 5.91
N LYS A 3 37.61 -5.53 4.63
CA LYS A 3 36.24 -5.60 4.14
C LYS A 3 35.68 -6.91 4.70
N GLU A 4 34.94 -6.85 5.81
CA GLU A 4 34.38 -8.04 6.44
C GLU A 4 33.50 -8.76 5.41
N ASN A 5 33.74 -10.05 5.19
CA ASN A 5 33.05 -10.82 4.16
C ASN A 5 31.65 -11.19 4.67
N LEU A 6 30.60 -10.63 4.03
CA LEU A 6 29.21 -10.95 4.36
C LEU A 6 28.94 -12.46 4.31
N GLU A 7 29.58 -13.17 3.38
CA GLU A 7 29.45 -14.62 3.21
C GLU A 7 29.85 -15.40 4.48
N GLU A 8 30.91 -14.96 5.18
CA GLU A 8 31.35 -15.57 6.44
C GLU A 8 30.37 -15.28 7.59
N LEU A 9 29.78 -14.08 7.60
CA LEU A 9 28.81 -13.68 8.62
C LEU A 9 27.49 -14.44 8.48
N VAL A 10 27.00 -14.62 7.24
CA VAL A 10 25.71 -15.30 6.99
C VAL A 10 25.81 -16.81 7.19
N ALA A 11 27.00 -17.41 7.04
CA ALA A 11 27.20 -18.82 7.34
C ALA A 11 26.84 -19.16 8.80
N ALA A 12 27.04 -18.20 9.73
CA ALA A 12 26.66 -18.37 11.12
C ALA A 12 25.15 -18.34 11.37
N LEU A 13 24.36 -17.73 10.47
CA LEU A 13 22.89 -17.73 10.55
C LEU A 13 22.31 -19.14 10.31
N ALA A 14 23.04 -20.03 9.63
CA ALA A 14 22.54 -21.33 9.20
C ALA A 14 22.63 -22.43 10.29
N VAL A 15 23.37 -22.21 11.39
CA VAL A 15 23.77 -23.30 12.31
C VAL A 15 23.15 -23.17 13.71
N SER A 16 22.88 -21.95 14.21
CA SER A 16 22.29 -21.71 15.54
C SER A 16 21.68 -20.31 15.65
N LEU A 17 21.12 -19.94 16.82
CA LEU A 17 20.85 -18.53 17.15
C LEU A 17 22.17 -17.74 17.03
N PRO A 18 22.27 -16.76 16.12
CA PRO A 18 23.50 -16.02 15.90
C PRO A 18 23.84 -15.11 17.09
N SER A 19 25.13 -14.90 17.32
CA SER A 19 25.58 -13.96 18.35
C SER A 19 25.22 -12.52 17.99
N THR A 20 24.98 -11.69 19.00
CA THR A 20 24.71 -10.24 18.88
C THR A 20 25.72 -9.50 17.99
N ASN A 21 27.00 -9.87 18.06
CA ASN A 21 28.05 -9.25 17.24
C ASN A 21 27.86 -9.54 15.73
N ILE A 22 27.45 -10.76 15.38
CA ILE A 22 27.19 -11.13 13.98
C ILE A 22 25.98 -10.36 13.46
N LEU A 23 24.90 -10.29 14.26
CA LEU A 23 23.70 -9.52 13.92
C LEU A 23 24.02 -8.05 13.68
N TYR A 24 24.81 -7.43 14.56
CA TYR A 24 25.23 -6.03 14.43
C TYR A 24 26.04 -5.78 13.16
N LYS A 25 26.99 -6.66 12.83
CA LYS A 25 27.80 -6.52 11.61
C LYS A 25 26.97 -6.64 10.34
N ILE A 26 26.06 -7.61 10.28
CA ILE A 26 25.13 -7.74 9.15
C ILE A 26 24.25 -6.49 9.04
N THR A 27 23.72 -6.00 10.17
CA THR A 27 22.91 -4.77 10.24
C THR A 27 23.69 -3.59 9.63
N SER A 28 24.92 -3.35 10.07
CA SER A 28 25.78 -2.26 9.56
C SER A 28 26.00 -2.38 8.04
N ILE A 29 26.30 -3.58 7.54
CA ILE A 29 26.53 -3.81 6.10
C ILE A 29 25.28 -3.48 5.27
N LEU A 30 24.09 -3.85 5.75
CA LEU A 30 22.83 -3.57 5.07
C LEU A 30 22.47 -2.08 5.11
N GLU A 31 22.68 -1.42 6.25
CA GLU A 31 22.39 0.01 6.43
C GLU A 31 23.30 0.92 5.59
N GLU A 32 24.57 0.53 5.42
CA GLU A 32 25.55 1.23 4.57
C GLU A 32 25.13 1.29 3.09
N GLN A 33 24.21 0.43 2.65
CA GLN A 33 23.80 0.41 1.25
C GLN A 33 22.96 1.65 0.89
N THR A 34 23.44 2.37 -0.10
CA THR A 34 22.79 3.54 -0.69
C THR A 34 22.07 3.16 -1.99
N SER A 35 21.23 4.05 -2.52
CA SER A 35 20.61 3.86 -3.83
C SER A 35 21.61 3.64 -4.97
N ARG A 36 22.86 4.12 -4.83
CA ARG A 36 23.91 3.94 -5.85
C ARG A 36 24.71 2.66 -5.68
N SER A 37 24.93 2.20 -4.45
CA SER A 37 25.77 1.01 -4.17
C SER A 37 24.98 -0.29 -4.18
N ILE A 38 23.66 -0.22 -3.96
CA ILE A 38 22.80 -1.40 -3.78
C ILE A 38 22.82 -2.35 -4.98
N ILE A 39 22.89 -1.83 -6.21
CA ILE A 39 22.88 -2.66 -7.42
C ILE A 39 24.10 -3.58 -7.46
N LEU A 40 25.30 -3.00 -7.36
CA LEU A 40 26.55 -3.78 -7.30
C LEU A 40 26.55 -4.75 -6.12
N PHE A 41 26.10 -4.29 -4.95
CA PHE A 41 26.04 -5.12 -3.76
C PHE A 41 25.12 -6.34 -3.92
N VAL A 42 23.94 -6.17 -4.53
CA VAL A 42 23.00 -7.26 -4.79
C VAL A 42 23.61 -8.31 -5.71
N PHE A 43 24.29 -7.91 -6.78
CA PHE A 43 24.93 -8.84 -7.69
C PHE A 43 26.13 -9.56 -7.05
N GLU A 44 26.97 -8.85 -6.30
CA GLU A 44 28.13 -9.44 -5.61
C GLU A 44 27.74 -10.35 -4.44
N SER A 45 26.63 -10.06 -3.77
CA SER A 45 26.24 -10.69 -2.50
C SER A 45 24.94 -11.50 -2.58
N LEU A 46 24.46 -11.84 -3.78
CA LEU A 46 23.14 -12.43 -3.99
C LEU A 46 22.87 -13.67 -3.12
N GLN A 47 23.85 -14.60 -3.04
CA GLN A 47 23.71 -15.80 -2.23
C GLN A 47 23.62 -15.48 -0.73
N SER A 48 24.38 -14.49 -0.27
CA SER A 48 24.33 -14.06 1.14
C SER A 48 22.99 -13.42 1.47
N LEU A 49 22.45 -12.60 0.57
CA LEU A 49 21.12 -12.00 0.71
C LEU A 49 20.02 -13.07 0.75
N TYR A 50 20.12 -14.09 -0.10
CA TYR A 50 19.20 -15.23 -0.08
C TYR A 50 19.23 -15.97 1.27
N ILE A 51 20.42 -16.17 1.85
CA ILE A 51 20.56 -16.79 3.17
C ILE A 51 19.90 -15.92 4.25
N ILE A 52 20.11 -14.59 4.22
CA ILE A 52 19.53 -13.66 5.18
C ILE A 52 18.00 -13.68 5.13
N GLU A 53 17.41 -13.54 3.93
CA GLU A 53 15.95 -13.57 3.77
C GLU A 53 15.36 -14.90 4.21
N ARG A 54 15.97 -16.00 3.79
CA ARG A 54 15.54 -17.35 4.17
C ARG A 54 15.62 -17.56 5.69
N TRP A 55 16.69 -17.07 6.32
CA TRP A 55 16.85 -17.12 7.76
C TRP A 55 15.78 -16.29 8.47
N ALA A 56 15.51 -15.07 8.00
CA ALA A 56 14.50 -14.19 8.57
C ALA A 56 13.12 -14.86 8.58
N TRP A 57 12.67 -15.39 7.44
CA TRP A 57 11.41 -16.12 7.34
C TRP A 57 11.34 -17.33 8.28
N GLN A 58 12.41 -18.11 8.37
CA GLN A 58 12.48 -19.27 9.26
C GLN A 58 12.40 -18.90 10.73
N VAL A 59 13.12 -17.86 11.14
CA VAL A 59 13.15 -17.39 12.52
C VAL A 59 11.78 -16.85 12.91
N LEU A 60 11.14 -16.05 12.04
CA LEU A 60 9.79 -15.53 12.25
C LEU A 60 8.73 -16.62 12.33
N SER A 61 8.91 -17.75 11.62
CA SER A 61 7.96 -18.88 11.65
C SER A 61 8.04 -19.78 12.87
N LYS A 62 9.07 -19.62 13.69
CA LYS A 62 9.29 -20.40 14.92
C LYS A 62 8.92 -19.56 16.13
N ASP A 63 8.88 -20.21 17.29
CA ASP A 63 8.61 -19.56 18.57
C ASP A 63 9.58 -18.37 18.77
N PHE A 64 9.00 -17.18 18.90
CA PHE A 64 9.74 -15.93 18.99
C PHE A 64 10.19 -15.57 20.42
N GLN A 65 9.74 -16.31 21.45
CA GLN A 65 9.93 -15.92 22.86
C GLN A 65 11.39 -15.73 23.26
N GLU A 66 12.31 -16.48 22.64
CA GLU A 66 13.74 -16.44 22.99
C GLU A 66 14.47 -15.20 22.48
N TRP A 67 14.05 -14.62 21.35
CA TRP A 67 14.84 -13.57 20.67
C TRP A 67 14.09 -12.25 20.46
N ILE A 68 12.75 -12.22 20.56
CA ILE A 68 11.95 -11.08 20.11
C ILE A 68 12.24 -9.76 20.85
N ASN A 69 12.70 -9.84 22.09
CA ASN A 69 12.98 -8.67 22.92
C ASN A 69 14.45 -8.26 22.86
N GLU A 70 15.29 -9.00 22.14
CA GLU A 70 16.70 -8.65 21.97
C GLU A 70 16.84 -7.56 20.90
N LYS A 71 17.40 -6.42 21.30
CA LYS A 71 17.56 -5.26 20.42
C LYS A 71 18.29 -5.59 19.11
N SER A 72 19.31 -6.45 19.13
CA SER A 72 20.06 -6.82 17.92
C SER A 72 19.22 -7.53 16.87
N TYR A 73 18.22 -8.32 17.28
CA TYR A 73 17.30 -8.94 16.34
C TYR A 73 16.36 -7.88 15.75
N ILE A 74 15.79 -7.05 16.61
CA ILE A 74 14.90 -5.96 16.19
C ILE A 74 15.61 -5.06 15.17
N ASP A 75 16.83 -4.60 15.49
CA ASP A 75 17.62 -3.74 14.62
C ASP A 75 17.92 -4.43 13.27
N LEU A 76 18.31 -5.71 13.28
CA LEU A 76 18.55 -6.45 12.05
C LEU A 76 17.29 -6.60 11.19
N PHE A 77 16.14 -6.96 11.78
CA PHE A 77 14.91 -7.09 11.02
C PHE A 77 14.47 -5.75 10.39
N HIS A 78 14.67 -4.64 11.10
CA HIS A 78 14.42 -3.31 10.52
C HIS A 78 15.40 -2.98 9.38
N ALA A 79 16.69 -3.30 9.54
CA ALA A 79 17.68 -3.09 8.49
C ALA A 79 17.39 -3.92 7.23
N ILE A 80 16.96 -5.18 7.39
CA ILE A 80 16.53 -6.04 6.27
C ILE A 80 15.32 -5.42 5.57
N HIS A 81 14.30 -4.99 6.32
CA HIS A 81 13.13 -4.31 5.74
C HIS A 81 13.53 -3.07 4.94
N LEU A 82 14.33 -2.18 5.51
CA LEU A 82 14.78 -0.96 4.84
C LEU A 82 15.61 -1.27 3.59
N PHE A 83 16.45 -2.30 3.65
CA PHE A 83 17.19 -2.79 2.49
C PHE A 83 16.23 -3.28 1.39
N ASN A 84 15.20 -4.03 1.75
CA ASN A 84 14.20 -4.55 0.80
C ASN A 84 13.36 -3.44 0.15
N ILE A 85 13.00 -2.39 0.90
CA ILE A 85 12.36 -1.21 0.31
C ILE A 85 13.29 -0.55 -0.72
N LYS A 86 14.56 -0.34 -0.37
CA LYS A 86 15.56 0.20 -1.33
C LYS A 86 15.71 -0.69 -2.56
N LEU A 87 15.70 -2.03 -2.39
CA LEU A 87 15.76 -3.00 -3.48
C LEU A 87 14.57 -2.84 -4.43
N LEU A 88 13.37 -2.68 -3.89
CA LEU A 88 12.15 -2.48 -4.67
C LEU A 88 12.18 -1.15 -5.45
N SER A 89 12.59 -0.06 -4.79
CA SER A 89 12.72 1.29 -5.37
C SER A 89 13.68 1.39 -6.58
N ASN A 90 14.59 0.43 -6.78
CA ASN A 90 15.51 0.39 -7.92
C ASN A 90 14.89 -0.38 -9.10
N HIS A 91 13.88 0.20 -9.73
CA HIS A 91 13.02 -0.49 -10.70
C HIS A 91 13.75 -0.98 -11.97
N ASP A 92 14.72 -0.22 -12.47
CA ASP A 92 15.32 -0.47 -13.81
C ASP A 92 16.61 -1.29 -13.80
N GLU A 93 17.29 -1.36 -12.66
CA GLU A 93 18.68 -1.83 -12.61
C GLU A 93 18.83 -3.24 -12.01
N ILE A 94 17.80 -3.75 -11.33
CA ILE A 94 17.78 -5.10 -10.75
C ILE A 94 16.60 -5.88 -11.32
N GLU A 95 16.91 -7.02 -11.93
CA GLU A 95 15.94 -7.87 -12.62
C GLU A 95 14.82 -8.35 -11.68
N PHE A 96 13.62 -8.45 -12.26
CA PHE A 96 12.41 -8.91 -11.59
C PHE A 96 12.58 -10.30 -10.94
N ASP A 97 13.22 -11.24 -11.63
CA ASP A 97 13.44 -12.61 -11.12
C ASP A 97 14.33 -12.62 -9.86
N ILE A 98 15.29 -11.69 -9.76
CA ILE A 98 16.13 -11.54 -8.57
C ILE A 98 15.30 -11.02 -7.40
N LYS A 99 14.50 -9.97 -7.61
CA LYS A 99 13.65 -9.39 -6.54
C LYS A 99 12.63 -10.40 -6.02
N THR A 100 11.97 -11.12 -6.91
CA THR A 100 10.96 -12.12 -6.52
C THR A 100 11.56 -13.31 -5.81
N SER A 101 12.70 -13.84 -6.28
CA SER A 101 13.38 -14.97 -5.64
C SER A 101 13.96 -14.64 -4.26
N LEU A 102 14.32 -13.37 -4.00
CA LEU A 102 14.74 -12.90 -2.69
C LEU A 102 13.56 -12.69 -1.72
N LEU A 103 12.52 -11.99 -2.18
CA LEU A 103 11.50 -11.43 -1.29
C LEU A 103 10.28 -12.35 -1.07
N ILE A 104 10.01 -13.29 -1.98
CA ILE A 104 8.90 -14.24 -1.83
C ILE A 104 9.38 -15.44 -1.02
N PRO A 105 8.72 -15.81 0.10
CA PRO A 105 9.11 -16.96 0.89
C PRO A 105 8.98 -18.25 0.08
N SER A 106 9.98 -19.13 0.22
CA SER A 106 10.03 -20.41 -0.49
C SER A 106 9.23 -21.54 0.17
N SER A 107 8.72 -21.32 1.39
CA SER A 107 7.98 -22.33 2.14
C SER A 107 6.65 -21.80 2.68
N ILE A 108 5.56 -22.51 2.38
CA ILE A 108 4.23 -22.26 2.95
C ILE A 108 4.23 -22.50 4.47
N ASP A 109 5.02 -23.45 4.96
CA ASP A 109 5.11 -23.74 6.40
C ASP A 109 5.62 -22.53 7.20
N TRP A 110 6.48 -21.69 6.59
CA TRP A 110 6.95 -20.47 7.25
C TRP A 110 5.84 -19.44 7.38
N ILE A 111 5.03 -19.29 6.33
CA ILE A 111 3.87 -18.40 6.32
C ILE A 111 2.87 -18.87 7.38
N ASP A 112 2.59 -20.18 7.45
CA ASP A 112 1.68 -20.74 8.44
C ASP A 112 2.17 -20.50 9.86
N GLY A 113 3.45 -20.82 10.13
CA GLY A 113 4.05 -20.58 11.43
C GLY A 113 3.99 -19.12 11.86
N ILE A 114 4.17 -18.17 10.93
CA ILE A 114 4.03 -16.74 11.23
C ILE A 114 2.58 -16.39 11.53
N LEU A 115 1.65 -16.71 10.63
CA LEU A 115 0.24 -16.31 10.74
C LEU A 115 -0.46 -16.95 11.95
N ASP A 116 -0.10 -18.17 12.31
CA ASP A 116 -0.65 -18.85 13.49
C ASP A 116 -0.21 -18.15 14.79
N GLN A 117 1.04 -17.66 14.83
CA GLN A 117 1.57 -16.96 16.00
C GLN A 117 0.89 -15.61 16.24
N ILE A 118 0.61 -14.83 15.18
CA ILE A 118 0.02 -13.47 15.25
C ILE A 118 -1.21 -13.41 16.18
N LYS A 119 -2.02 -14.47 16.23
CA LYS A 119 -3.23 -14.52 17.07
C LYS A 119 -2.92 -14.39 18.56
N SER A 120 -1.78 -14.94 19.00
CA SER A 120 -1.29 -14.98 20.39
C SER A 120 -0.03 -14.12 20.63
N SER A 121 0.44 -13.37 19.63
CA SER A 121 1.74 -12.70 19.67
C SER A 121 1.82 -11.45 20.56
N ASN A 122 3.06 -11.11 20.94
CA ASN A 122 3.45 -9.83 21.52
C ASN A 122 3.52 -8.72 20.45
N ASP A 123 3.40 -7.48 20.89
CA ASP A 123 3.48 -6.24 20.13
C ASP A 123 4.73 -6.17 19.24
N THR A 124 5.92 -6.47 19.76
CA THR A 124 7.18 -6.41 18.99
C THR A 124 7.19 -7.38 17.79
N PHE A 125 6.64 -8.59 17.96
CA PHE A 125 6.55 -9.57 16.87
C PHE A 125 5.64 -9.08 15.76
N LEU A 126 4.51 -8.49 16.14
CA LEU A 126 3.55 -7.92 15.19
C LEU A 126 4.16 -6.77 14.40
N THR A 127 4.91 -5.88 15.07
CA THR A 127 5.65 -4.82 14.38
C THR A 127 6.60 -5.38 13.34
N ILE A 128 7.42 -6.38 13.70
CA ILE A 128 8.40 -6.97 12.78
C ILE A 128 7.70 -7.68 11.61
N VAL A 129 6.73 -8.55 11.88
CA VAL A 129 6.06 -9.32 10.83
C VAL A 129 5.28 -8.43 9.86
N SER A 130 4.72 -7.32 10.34
CA SER A 130 4.07 -6.33 9.48
C SER A 130 5.02 -5.80 8.39
N LEU A 131 6.30 -5.61 8.70
CA LEU A 131 7.30 -5.14 7.74
C LEU A 131 7.50 -6.09 6.54
N TRP A 132 7.39 -7.40 6.76
CA TRP A 132 7.51 -8.40 5.69
C TRP A 132 6.28 -8.44 4.80
N PHE A 133 5.08 -8.37 5.39
CA PHE A 133 3.85 -8.28 4.62
C PHE A 133 3.74 -6.97 3.84
N ASP A 134 4.23 -5.85 4.39
CA ASP A 134 4.32 -4.58 3.69
C ASP A 134 5.27 -4.70 2.47
N VAL A 135 6.45 -5.32 2.63
CA VAL A 135 7.40 -5.58 1.52
C VAL A 135 6.78 -6.45 0.42
N ILE A 136 6.08 -7.53 0.80
CA ILE A 136 5.35 -8.36 -0.17
C ILE A 136 4.29 -7.55 -0.89
N SER A 137 3.55 -6.71 -0.16
CA SER A 137 2.50 -5.87 -0.73
C SER A 137 3.06 -4.86 -1.74
N TYR A 138 4.19 -4.24 -1.42
CA TYR A 138 4.91 -3.37 -2.35
C TYR A 138 5.41 -4.14 -3.58
N LEU A 139 5.98 -5.34 -3.42
CA LEU A 139 6.39 -6.17 -4.54
C LEU A 139 5.21 -6.52 -5.47
N VAL A 140 4.05 -6.86 -4.88
CA VAL A 140 2.82 -7.18 -5.61
C VAL A 140 2.21 -5.96 -6.32
N HIS A 141 2.35 -4.78 -5.73
CA HIS A 141 1.97 -3.52 -6.37
C HIS A 141 2.82 -3.27 -7.61
N GLU A 142 4.16 -3.33 -7.47
CA GLU A 142 5.10 -3.07 -8.55
C GLU A 142 5.01 -4.10 -9.68
N TYR A 143 4.84 -5.38 -9.34
CA TYR A 143 4.85 -6.48 -10.31
C TYR A 143 3.53 -7.24 -10.28
N SER A 144 2.57 -6.76 -11.06
CA SER A 144 1.23 -7.37 -11.13
C SER A 144 1.22 -8.86 -11.50
N GLU A 145 2.25 -9.33 -12.21
CA GLU A 145 2.43 -10.71 -12.67
C GLU A 145 2.57 -11.72 -11.52
N ILE A 146 3.08 -11.31 -10.35
CA ILE A 146 3.27 -12.25 -9.23
C ILE A 146 2.00 -12.52 -8.43
N ARG A 147 0.92 -11.76 -8.69
CA ARG A 147 -0.35 -11.89 -7.96
C ARG A 147 -0.95 -13.29 -8.06
N ASP A 148 -0.72 -13.95 -9.20
CA ASP A 148 -1.26 -15.28 -9.47
C ASP A 148 -0.34 -16.42 -8.99
N THR A 149 0.77 -16.10 -8.33
CA THR A 149 1.64 -17.12 -7.75
C THR A 149 0.95 -17.78 -6.54
N SER A 150 1.16 -19.09 -6.38
CA SER A 150 0.54 -19.87 -5.30
C SER A 150 0.83 -19.30 -3.91
N THR A 151 2.04 -18.81 -3.67
CA THR A 151 2.45 -18.21 -2.40
C THR A 151 1.68 -16.92 -2.10
N ILE A 152 1.55 -16.01 -3.08
CA ILE A 152 0.83 -14.74 -2.90
C ILE A 152 -0.66 -14.97 -2.72
N ILE A 153 -1.26 -15.88 -3.50
CA ILE A 153 -2.65 -16.31 -3.33
C ILE A 153 -2.84 -16.89 -1.91
N TYR A 154 -1.93 -17.76 -1.47
CA TYR A 154 -2.00 -18.40 -0.17
C TYR A 154 -1.97 -17.39 0.98
N ILE A 155 -1.00 -16.47 0.98
CA ILE A 155 -0.86 -15.41 1.98
C ILE A 155 -2.15 -14.59 2.06
N ASN A 156 -2.63 -14.10 0.92
CA ASN A 156 -3.82 -13.24 0.91
C ASN A 156 -5.07 -14.01 1.35
N ASN A 157 -5.23 -15.27 0.94
CA ASN A 157 -6.34 -16.11 1.39
C ASN A 157 -6.33 -16.29 2.92
N ARG A 158 -5.16 -16.54 3.52
CA ARG A 158 -5.01 -16.62 4.97
C ARG A 158 -5.31 -15.28 5.64
N LEU A 159 -4.76 -14.17 5.14
CA LEU A 159 -5.00 -12.82 5.68
C LEU A 159 -6.48 -12.45 5.65
N GLY A 160 -7.15 -12.72 4.53
CA GLY A 160 -8.58 -12.52 4.35
C GLY A 160 -9.41 -13.32 5.35
N ARG A 161 -9.15 -14.63 5.45
CA ARG A 161 -9.94 -15.55 6.29
C ARG A 161 -9.69 -15.37 7.77
N ASP A 162 -8.43 -15.26 8.17
CA ASP A 162 -8.02 -15.35 9.58
C ASP A 162 -7.99 -14.00 10.30
N PHE A 163 -7.99 -12.88 9.55
CA PHE A 163 -7.85 -11.54 10.12
C PHE A 163 -8.89 -10.57 9.59
N LEU A 164 -9.01 -10.37 8.27
CA LEU A 164 -9.91 -9.34 7.73
C LEU A 164 -11.39 -9.68 7.93
N MET A 165 -11.82 -10.89 7.53
CA MET A 165 -13.21 -11.33 7.63
C MET A 165 -13.54 -11.89 9.02
N THR A 166 -13.17 -11.16 10.07
CA THR A 166 -13.34 -11.57 11.47
C THR A 166 -14.06 -10.52 12.31
N ASN A 167 -14.60 -10.93 13.45
CA ASN A 167 -15.23 -10.02 14.39
C ASN A 167 -14.21 -9.05 15.02
N GLU A 168 -12.97 -9.50 15.25
CA GLU A 168 -11.90 -8.65 15.78
C GLU A 168 -11.62 -7.47 14.85
N TYR A 169 -11.57 -7.71 13.53
CA TYR A 169 -11.41 -6.62 12.55
C TYR A 169 -12.55 -5.60 12.64
N GLN A 170 -13.79 -6.07 12.75
CA GLN A 170 -14.97 -5.20 12.91
C GLN A 170 -14.91 -4.36 14.18
N ILE A 171 -14.45 -4.94 15.29
CA ILE A 171 -14.26 -4.24 16.55
C ILE A 171 -13.24 -3.11 16.38
N TYR A 172 -12.09 -3.40 15.77
CA TYR A 172 -11.06 -2.39 15.54
C TYR A 172 -11.51 -1.31 14.57
N LEU A 173 -12.21 -1.65 13.49
CA LEU A 173 -12.76 -0.68 12.55
C LEU A 173 -13.79 0.23 13.22
N LYS A 174 -14.62 -0.31 14.11
CA LYS A 174 -15.61 0.46 14.87
C LYS A 174 -14.95 1.45 15.84
N GLN A 175 -13.81 1.09 16.45
CA GLN A 175 -13.06 2.00 17.32
C GLN A 175 -12.57 3.25 16.59
N LEU A 176 -12.32 3.16 15.28
CA LEU A 176 -11.96 4.33 14.45
C LEU A 176 -13.11 5.32 14.24
N GLN A 177 -14.34 4.99 14.65
CA GLN A 177 -15.48 5.91 14.58
C GLN A 177 -15.49 6.90 15.76
N GLU A 178 -14.65 6.70 16.77
CA GLU A 178 -14.58 7.60 17.91
C GLU A 178 -13.86 8.90 17.52
N PRO A 179 -14.45 10.09 17.78
CA PRO A 179 -13.84 11.37 17.41
C PRO A 179 -12.49 11.65 18.09
N HIS A 180 -12.18 10.91 19.16
CA HIS A 180 -10.92 11.02 19.89
C HIS A 180 -9.90 9.93 19.50
N SER A 181 -10.14 9.20 18.39
CA SER A 181 -9.24 8.14 17.91
C SER A 181 -7.83 8.64 17.60
N SER A 182 -7.64 9.92 17.26
CA SER A 182 -6.31 10.52 17.10
C SER A 182 -5.48 10.57 18.38
N GLN A 183 -6.13 10.43 19.55
CA GLN A 183 -5.48 10.34 20.86
C GLN A 183 -5.37 8.89 21.36
N VAL A 184 -5.95 7.92 20.65
CA VAL A 184 -5.88 6.50 21.01
C VAL A 184 -4.52 5.97 20.62
N ILE A 185 -3.85 5.31 21.57
CA ILE A 185 -2.60 4.59 21.31
C ILE A 185 -2.96 3.32 20.54
N PHE A 186 -2.59 3.29 19.26
CA PHE A 186 -2.76 2.10 18.42
C PHE A 186 -1.83 0.99 18.89
N THR A 187 -2.42 -0.17 19.21
CA THR A 187 -1.63 -1.38 19.44
C THR A 187 -1.11 -1.94 18.11
N PRO A 188 0.07 -2.58 18.08
CA PRO A 188 0.57 -3.29 16.90
C PRO A 188 -0.41 -4.32 16.35
N LYS A 189 -1.26 -4.93 17.20
CA LYS A 189 -2.32 -5.82 16.75
C LYS A 189 -3.41 -5.09 15.97
N GLN A 190 -3.86 -3.94 16.44
CA GLN A 190 -4.81 -3.11 15.69
C GLN A 190 -4.21 -2.67 14.35
N LEU A 191 -2.94 -2.26 14.33
CA LEU A 191 -2.24 -1.87 13.11
C LEU A 191 -2.12 -3.05 12.13
N PHE A 192 -1.73 -4.23 12.59
CA PHE A 192 -1.66 -5.40 11.71
C PHE A 192 -3.00 -5.68 11.02
N TYR A 193 -4.11 -5.62 11.76
CA TYR A 193 -5.44 -5.83 11.22
C TYR A 193 -5.85 -4.72 10.25
N LEU A 194 -5.81 -3.46 10.67
CA LEU A 194 -6.37 -2.34 9.91
C LEU A 194 -5.46 -1.82 8.81
N LYS A 195 -4.14 -1.86 9.03
CA LYS A 195 -3.11 -1.41 8.08
C LYS A 195 -2.66 -2.56 7.20
N THR A 196 -1.92 -3.52 7.77
CA THR A 196 -1.19 -4.54 6.99
C THR A 196 -2.11 -5.49 6.23
N CYS A 197 -3.18 -5.99 6.86
CA CYS A 197 -4.13 -6.87 6.16
C CYS A 197 -4.88 -6.11 5.05
N SER A 198 -5.34 -4.89 5.32
CA SER A 198 -5.99 -4.03 4.32
C SER A 198 -5.04 -3.72 3.16
N PHE A 199 -3.77 -3.46 3.46
CA PHE A 199 -2.77 -3.14 2.46
C PHE A 199 -2.50 -4.33 1.52
N SER A 200 -2.23 -5.50 2.08
CA SER A 200 -1.99 -6.74 1.31
C SER A 200 -3.18 -7.07 0.41
N LEU A 201 -4.40 -6.97 0.95
CA LEU A 201 -5.61 -7.26 0.19
C LEU A 201 -5.91 -6.18 -0.85
N HIS A 202 -5.66 -4.90 -0.56
CA HIS A 202 -5.78 -3.82 -1.54
C HIS A 202 -4.98 -4.12 -2.82
N VAL A 203 -3.69 -4.43 -2.67
CA VAL A 203 -2.81 -4.68 -3.82
C VAL A 203 -3.14 -5.99 -4.52
N TYR A 204 -3.61 -7.00 -3.78
CA TYR A 204 -4.01 -8.29 -4.32
C TYR A 204 -5.27 -8.15 -5.19
N LEU A 205 -6.33 -7.53 -4.66
CA LEU A 205 -7.65 -7.48 -5.30
C LEU A 205 -7.73 -6.54 -6.52
N CYS A 206 -6.74 -5.67 -6.73
CA CYS A 206 -6.76 -4.58 -7.72
C CYS A 206 -6.68 -5.00 -9.22
N SER A 207 -6.67 -6.29 -9.60
CA SER A 207 -6.27 -6.67 -10.98
C SER A 207 -7.07 -7.75 -11.72
N LYS A 208 -8.03 -8.44 -11.11
CA LYS A 208 -9.05 -9.33 -11.75
C LYS A 208 -9.73 -10.20 -10.68
N SER A 209 -10.82 -10.88 -11.05
CA SER A 209 -11.42 -11.94 -10.23
C SER A 209 -10.40 -13.04 -9.94
N GLN A 210 -9.89 -13.07 -8.71
CA GLN A 210 -8.95 -14.07 -8.25
C GLN A 210 -9.68 -15.26 -7.58
N GLN A 211 -8.97 -16.37 -7.42
CA GLN A 211 -9.39 -17.47 -6.53
C GLN A 211 -9.22 -17.03 -5.06
N PHE A 212 -10.05 -16.08 -4.65
CA PHE A 212 -10.13 -15.57 -3.28
C PHE A 212 -11.35 -16.18 -2.58
N PRO A 213 -11.28 -16.59 -1.30
CA PRO A 213 -12.40 -17.19 -0.58
C PRO A 213 -13.61 -16.26 -0.43
N PHE A 214 -13.41 -14.96 -0.65
CA PHE A 214 -14.47 -13.96 -0.60
C PHE A 214 -14.52 -13.18 -1.92
N THR A 215 -15.67 -12.63 -2.27
CA THR A 215 -15.78 -11.66 -3.37
C THR A 215 -15.59 -10.25 -2.85
N GLY A 216 -15.23 -9.29 -3.71
CA GLY A 216 -15.25 -7.87 -3.35
C GLY A 216 -16.61 -7.42 -2.80
N GLU A 217 -17.70 -8.00 -3.31
CA GLU A 217 -19.05 -7.82 -2.79
C GLU A 217 -19.20 -8.24 -1.33
N GLN A 218 -18.69 -9.42 -0.96
CA GLN A 218 -18.77 -9.95 0.40
C GLN A 218 -17.96 -9.10 1.38
N ILE A 219 -16.78 -8.64 0.97
CA ILE A 219 -15.95 -7.75 1.78
C ILE A 219 -16.69 -6.42 1.99
N ILE A 220 -17.19 -5.78 0.93
CA ILE A 220 -17.95 -4.52 1.04
C ILE A 220 -19.13 -4.69 2.00
N LYS A 221 -19.97 -5.72 1.82
CA LYS A 221 -21.10 -5.98 2.73
C LYS A 221 -20.68 -6.15 4.18
N PHE A 222 -19.47 -6.67 4.41
CA PHE A 222 -18.96 -6.86 5.76
C PHE A 222 -18.50 -5.55 6.39
N ILE A 223 -17.76 -4.69 5.67
CA ILE A 223 -17.08 -3.52 6.27
C ILE A 223 -17.72 -2.16 5.97
N ALA A 224 -18.61 -2.06 4.98
CA ALA A 224 -19.11 -0.79 4.42
C ALA A 224 -19.68 0.16 5.48
N ASP A 225 -20.61 -0.30 6.32
CA ASP A 225 -21.26 0.58 7.30
C ASP A 225 -20.25 1.20 8.27
N ASN A 226 -19.32 0.38 8.78
CA ASN A 226 -18.33 0.84 9.73
C ASN A 226 -17.27 1.74 9.08
N TYR A 227 -16.87 1.44 7.84
CA TYR A 227 -15.97 2.26 7.04
C TYR A 227 -16.60 3.62 6.71
N SER A 228 -17.82 3.64 6.21
CA SER A 228 -18.52 4.87 5.81
C SER A 228 -18.68 5.79 7.01
N GLN A 229 -19.11 5.28 8.16
CA GLN A 229 -19.22 6.06 9.38
C GLN A 229 -17.86 6.59 9.87
N MET A 230 -16.81 5.77 9.79
CA MET A 230 -15.45 6.20 10.14
C MET A 230 -15.02 7.39 9.27
N ILE A 231 -15.15 7.30 7.94
CA ILE A 231 -14.75 8.39 7.04
C ILE A 231 -15.51 9.67 7.33
N LEU A 232 -16.82 9.58 7.60
CA LEU A 232 -17.62 10.75 7.95
C LEU A 232 -17.08 11.46 9.19
N VAL A 233 -16.79 10.73 10.27
CA VAL A 233 -16.26 11.29 11.51
C VAL A 233 -14.84 11.83 11.32
N GLN A 234 -13.94 11.01 10.78
CA GLN A 234 -12.51 11.32 10.71
C GLN A 234 -12.20 12.49 9.77
N SER A 235 -13.02 12.70 8.73
CA SER A 235 -12.85 13.80 7.76
C SER A 235 -12.92 15.21 8.35
N TYR A 236 -13.44 15.38 9.58
CA TYR A 236 -13.52 16.68 10.24
C TYR A 236 -12.32 17.00 11.13
N ILE A 237 -11.44 16.03 11.38
CA ILE A 237 -10.32 16.15 12.32
C ILE A 237 -8.99 15.70 11.69
N VAL A 238 -8.89 15.83 10.37
CA VAL A 238 -7.74 15.40 9.54
C VAL A 238 -6.42 16.03 10.02
N ASP A 239 -6.49 17.27 10.49
CA ASP A 239 -5.36 18.01 11.04
C ASP A 239 -4.79 17.40 12.34
N SER A 240 -5.59 16.60 13.05
CA SER A 240 -5.19 15.92 14.28
C SER A 240 -4.72 14.49 14.08
N TRP A 241 -4.74 13.95 12.86
CA TRP A 241 -4.40 12.54 12.64
C TRP A 241 -2.95 12.23 13.02
N SER A 242 -2.77 11.22 13.88
CA SER A 242 -1.48 10.55 14.09
C SER A 242 -1.04 9.82 12.81
N LYS A 243 0.25 9.46 12.71
CA LYS A 243 0.78 8.66 11.60
C LYS A 243 0.08 7.30 11.48
N GLU A 244 -0.19 6.68 12.61
CA GLU A 244 -0.86 5.39 12.74
C GLU A 244 -2.29 5.44 12.17
N LEU A 245 -3.07 6.44 12.60
CA LEU A 245 -4.43 6.68 12.10
C LEU A 245 -4.43 6.99 10.60
N LEU A 246 -3.52 7.86 10.13
CA LEU A 246 -3.35 8.15 8.70
C LEU A 246 -3.11 6.86 7.91
N SER A 247 -2.18 6.03 8.36
CA SER A 247 -1.85 4.77 7.70
C SER A 247 -3.05 3.82 7.65
N CYS A 248 -3.77 3.63 8.77
CA CYS A 248 -5.00 2.85 8.77
C CYS A 248 -6.05 3.37 7.78
N ILE A 249 -6.32 4.68 7.77
CA ILE A 249 -7.31 5.28 6.87
C ILE A 249 -6.89 5.14 5.41
N ALA A 250 -5.62 5.38 5.08
CA ALA A 250 -5.08 5.26 3.74
C ALA A 250 -5.30 3.85 3.18
N HIS A 251 -4.91 2.83 3.93
CA HIS A 251 -5.03 1.44 3.47
C HIS A 251 -6.48 0.92 3.48
N LEU A 252 -7.34 1.41 4.39
CA LEU A 252 -8.78 1.09 4.38
C LEU A 252 -9.48 1.67 3.16
N ILE A 253 -9.24 2.94 2.83
CA ILE A 253 -9.79 3.57 1.61
C ILE A 253 -9.28 2.82 0.37
N ALA A 254 -7.99 2.48 0.34
CA ALA A 254 -7.39 1.72 -0.75
C ALA A 254 -8.05 0.34 -0.91
N LEU A 255 -8.27 -0.40 0.18
CA LEU A 255 -8.97 -1.68 0.15
C LEU A 255 -10.39 -1.55 -0.41
N ILE A 256 -11.16 -0.58 0.10
CA ILE A 256 -12.52 -0.31 -0.38
C ILE A 256 -12.52 0.00 -1.88
N CYS A 257 -11.57 0.84 -2.31
CA CYS A 257 -11.37 1.14 -3.71
C CYS A 257 -11.09 -0.13 -4.52
N SER A 258 -10.22 -1.03 -4.08
CA SER A 258 -9.99 -2.30 -4.79
C SER A 258 -11.24 -3.16 -4.87
N CYS A 259 -12.02 -3.26 -3.79
CA CYS A 259 -13.26 -4.02 -3.78
C CYS A 259 -14.31 -3.42 -4.72
N CYS A 260 -14.37 -2.09 -4.84
CA CYS A 260 -15.28 -1.43 -5.78
C CYS A 260 -14.89 -1.67 -7.24
N TRP A 261 -13.61 -1.93 -7.51
CA TRP A 261 -13.08 -2.27 -8.84
C TRP A 261 -13.04 -3.79 -9.06
N TRP A 262 -13.67 -4.56 -8.19
CA TRP A 262 -13.74 -6.01 -8.29
C TRP A 262 -14.66 -6.46 -9.43
N GLY A 263 -14.09 -6.72 -10.61
CA GLY A 263 -14.85 -7.12 -11.79
C GLY A 263 -15.41 -5.91 -12.56
N ASP A 264 -16.42 -6.14 -13.41
CA ASP A 264 -16.79 -5.17 -14.45
C ASP A 264 -17.86 -4.15 -14.03
N GLU A 265 -18.55 -4.34 -12.89
CA GLU A 265 -19.71 -3.53 -12.47
C GLU A 265 -19.36 -2.49 -11.38
N LYS A 266 -18.37 -1.62 -11.61
CA LYS A 266 -17.87 -0.65 -10.60
C LYS A 266 -18.97 0.17 -9.92
N ALA A 267 -19.86 0.76 -10.72
CA ALA A 267 -20.95 1.60 -10.23
C ALA A 267 -21.88 0.86 -9.26
N LYS A 268 -22.06 -0.46 -9.43
CA LYS A 268 -22.86 -1.28 -8.51
C LYS A 268 -22.15 -1.40 -7.17
N TYR A 269 -20.86 -1.73 -7.14
CA TYR A 269 -20.12 -1.89 -5.88
C TYR A 269 -19.94 -0.57 -5.14
N ILE A 270 -19.70 0.53 -5.84
CA ILE A 270 -19.66 1.87 -5.23
C ILE A 270 -20.99 2.15 -4.53
N LYS A 271 -22.13 1.90 -5.18
CA LYS A 271 -23.47 2.07 -4.58
C LYS A 271 -23.75 1.14 -3.39
N MET A 272 -22.95 0.09 -3.19
CA MET A 272 -23.10 -0.81 -2.03
C MET A 272 -22.43 -0.30 -0.77
N LEU A 273 -21.55 0.72 -0.87
CA LEU A 273 -20.84 1.26 0.30
C LEU A 273 -21.74 2.02 1.27
N VAL A 274 -22.88 2.49 0.78
CA VAL A 274 -23.82 3.31 1.55
C VAL A 274 -25.25 2.93 1.18
N SER A 275 -26.16 3.06 2.13
CA SER A 275 -27.56 2.63 1.97
C SER A 275 -28.45 3.63 1.22
N SER A 276 -27.95 4.84 0.94
CA SER A 276 -28.70 5.90 0.24
C SER A 276 -27.78 6.83 -0.57
N ASN A 277 -28.37 7.58 -1.51
CA ASN A 277 -27.65 8.61 -2.27
C ASN A 277 -27.18 9.76 -1.38
N ASP A 278 -27.95 10.13 -0.35
CA ASP A 278 -27.57 11.21 0.58
C ASP A 278 -26.28 10.85 1.33
N LEU A 279 -26.20 9.61 1.84
CA LEU A 279 -24.98 9.09 2.47
C LEU A 279 -23.81 8.98 1.49
N MET A 280 -24.09 8.75 0.21
CA MET A 280 -23.06 8.78 -0.83
C MET A 280 -22.48 10.19 -1.00
N TYR A 281 -23.35 11.22 -1.05
CA TYR A 281 -22.90 12.60 -1.13
C TYR A 281 -22.08 13.01 0.10
N ASP A 282 -22.53 12.64 1.29
CA ASP A 282 -21.79 12.91 2.53
C ASP A 282 -20.43 12.21 2.56
N HIS A 283 -20.36 10.96 2.08
CA HIS A 283 -19.11 10.22 1.96
C HIS A 283 -18.15 10.90 0.98
N ILE A 284 -18.63 11.31 -0.20
CA ILE A 284 -17.83 12.03 -1.19
C ILE A 284 -17.33 13.35 -0.62
N LEU A 285 -18.16 14.12 0.08
CA LEU A 285 -17.73 15.35 0.74
C LEU A 285 -16.66 15.09 1.81
N ALA A 286 -16.77 13.99 2.55
CA ALA A 286 -15.76 13.59 3.51
C ALA A 286 -14.41 13.28 2.83
N LEU A 287 -14.40 12.55 1.72
CA LEU A 287 -13.20 12.32 0.93
C LEU A 287 -12.61 13.62 0.34
N ILE A 288 -13.48 14.54 -0.13
CA ILE A 288 -13.06 15.86 -0.62
C ILE A 288 -12.41 16.68 0.50
N ARG A 289 -12.94 16.63 1.74
CA ARG A 289 -12.32 17.29 2.89
C ARG A 289 -10.91 16.74 3.16
N ILE A 290 -10.77 15.42 3.14
CA ILE A 290 -9.47 14.74 3.36
C ILE A 290 -8.47 15.13 2.27
N VAL A 291 -8.84 15.01 1.00
CA VAL A 291 -7.92 15.33 -0.13
C VAL A 291 -7.61 16.82 -0.20
N SER A 292 -8.44 17.70 0.36
CA SER A 292 -8.18 19.15 0.40
C SER A 292 -7.24 19.59 1.52
N TYR A 293 -6.83 18.68 2.42
CA TYR A 293 -5.88 18.99 3.48
C TYR A 293 -4.47 19.19 2.92
N GLN A 294 -4.08 20.45 2.75
CA GLN A 294 -2.83 20.85 2.07
C GLN A 294 -1.54 20.20 2.58
N PRO A 295 -1.34 19.93 3.89
CA PRO A 295 -0.13 19.27 4.35
C PRO A 295 0.13 17.91 3.70
N PHE A 296 -0.91 17.15 3.31
CA PHE A 296 -0.71 15.89 2.60
C PHE A 296 -0.10 16.08 1.21
N HIS A 297 -0.37 17.19 0.52
CA HIS A 297 0.18 17.46 -0.83
C HIS A 297 1.69 17.65 -0.78
N GLN A 298 2.20 18.22 0.30
CA GLN A 298 3.62 18.48 0.50
C GLN A 298 4.41 17.19 0.80
N CYS A 299 3.72 16.12 1.19
CA CYS A 299 4.28 14.81 1.52
C CYS A 299 4.13 13.78 0.41
N ILE A 300 3.57 14.16 -0.75
CA ILE A 300 3.47 13.24 -1.90
C ILE A 300 4.90 12.94 -2.38
N SER A 301 5.28 11.66 -2.35
CA SER A 301 6.58 11.16 -2.77
C SER A 301 6.57 10.77 -4.24
N ALA A 302 7.74 10.64 -4.86
CA ALA A 302 7.86 10.05 -6.20
C ALA A 302 7.63 8.53 -6.20
N GLN A 303 7.63 7.91 -5.01
CA GLN A 303 7.41 6.48 -4.81
C GLN A 303 6.13 6.27 -4.03
N TRP A 304 5.48 5.12 -4.27
CA TRP A 304 4.19 4.79 -3.68
C TRP A 304 4.26 4.38 -2.19
N TYR A 305 5.44 4.36 -1.59
CA TYR A 305 5.69 3.73 -0.28
C TYR A 305 5.42 4.63 0.94
N ASN A 306 4.71 5.75 0.79
CA ASN A 306 4.28 6.57 1.93
C ASN A 306 2.76 6.72 2.00
N ASP A 307 2.26 6.80 3.23
CA ASP A 307 0.82 6.78 3.53
C ASP A 307 0.06 7.95 2.91
N GLU A 308 0.66 9.15 2.81
CA GLU A 308 0.02 10.30 2.16
C GLU A 308 -0.15 10.08 0.65
N THR A 309 0.88 9.56 -0.04
CA THR A 309 0.76 9.22 -1.48
C THR A 309 -0.30 8.14 -1.68
N LEU A 310 -0.30 7.10 -0.85
CA LEU A 310 -1.30 6.04 -0.85
C LEU A 310 -2.72 6.59 -0.66
N LEU A 311 -2.91 7.47 0.33
CA LEU A 311 -4.19 8.09 0.64
C LEU A 311 -4.71 8.92 -0.53
N ILE A 312 -3.87 9.82 -1.07
CA ILE A 312 -4.27 10.70 -2.18
C ILE A 312 -4.56 9.87 -3.44
N ASP A 313 -3.70 8.90 -3.78
CA ASP A 313 -3.94 7.98 -4.91
C ASP A 313 -5.28 7.24 -4.75
N ALA A 314 -5.51 6.61 -3.59
CA ALA A 314 -6.73 5.85 -3.34
C ALA A 314 -8.00 6.71 -3.39
N ILE A 315 -7.98 7.91 -2.80
CA ILE A 315 -9.12 8.83 -2.86
C ILE A 315 -9.39 9.28 -4.29
N LEU A 316 -8.36 9.66 -5.05
CA LEU A 316 -8.54 10.11 -6.42
C LEU A 316 -9.07 9.01 -7.33
N VAL A 317 -8.55 7.78 -7.21
CA VAL A 317 -9.07 6.63 -7.95
C VAL A 317 -10.52 6.36 -7.57
N PHE A 318 -10.84 6.37 -6.28
CA PHE A 318 -12.21 6.19 -5.80
C PHE A 318 -13.17 7.23 -6.40
N LEU A 319 -12.83 8.52 -6.24
CA LEU A 319 -13.63 9.63 -6.75
C LEU A 319 -13.79 9.52 -8.27
N TYR A 320 -12.73 9.20 -9.01
CA TYR A 320 -12.78 9.02 -10.46
C TYR A 320 -13.79 7.95 -10.86
N GLY A 321 -13.82 6.80 -10.16
CA GLY A 321 -14.83 5.76 -10.41
C GLY A 321 -16.26 6.21 -10.12
N THR A 322 -16.47 7.14 -9.18
CA THR A 322 -17.81 7.68 -8.92
C THR A 322 -18.36 8.53 -10.07
N LEU A 323 -17.51 9.05 -10.96
CA LEU A 323 -17.93 9.84 -12.13
C LEU A 323 -18.72 9.02 -13.16
N GLU A 324 -18.60 7.69 -13.14
CA GLU A 324 -19.44 6.79 -13.94
C GLU A 324 -20.93 6.84 -13.52
N ILE A 325 -21.25 7.38 -12.33
CA ILE A 325 -22.61 7.53 -11.80
C ILE A 325 -23.11 8.95 -12.06
N ARG A 326 -24.05 9.10 -13.00
CA ARG A 326 -24.55 10.40 -13.50
C ARG A 326 -24.89 11.42 -12.41
N ASP A 327 -25.71 11.05 -11.43
CA ASP A 327 -26.17 11.98 -10.39
C ASP A 327 -25.02 12.43 -9.48
N ILE A 328 -24.03 11.55 -9.26
CA ILE A 328 -22.83 11.85 -8.50
C ILE A 328 -21.89 12.77 -9.29
N ARG A 329 -21.72 12.53 -10.60
CA ARG A 329 -20.95 13.41 -11.48
C ARG A 329 -21.47 14.85 -11.41
N CYS A 330 -22.79 15.05 -11.53
CA CYS A 330 -23.39 16.38 -11.40
C CYS A 330 -23.12 17.02 -10.03
N PHE A 331 -23.20 16.23 -8.96
CA PHE A 331 -22.88 16.71 -7.61
C PHE A 331 -21.41 17.14 -7.49
N ILE A 332 -20.46 16.31 -7.95
CA ILE A 332 -19.02 16.60 -7.92
C ILE A 332 -18.69 17.84 -8.74
N SER A 333 -19.28 17.99 -9.93
CA SER A 333 -19.10 19.19 -10.78
C SER A 333 -19.59 20.48 -10.10
N SER A 334 -20.40 20.40 -9.04
CA SER A 334 -20.80 21.58 -8.24
C SER A 334 -19.79 21.96 -7.14
N GLN A 335 -18.79 21.14 -6.87
CA GLN A 335 -17.81 21.34 -5.79
C GLN A 335 -16.58 22.12 -6.28
N THR A 336 -16.72 23.43 -6.48
CA THR A 336 -15.66 24.29 -7.06
C THR A 336 -14.33 24.25 -6.30
N ASN A 337 -14.36 24.10 -4.97
CA ASN A 337 -13.15 23.99 -4.15
C ASN A 337 -12.30 22.76 -4.49
N LEU A 338 -12.93 21.67 -4.93
CA LEU A 338 -12.22 20.46 -5.35
C LEU A 338 -11.34 20.73 -6.57
N PHE A 339 -11.77 21.60 -7.49
CA PHE A 339 -11.02 21.85 -8.73
C PHE A 339 -9.66 22.52 -8.45
N ALA A 340 -9.65 23.50 -7.55
CA ALA A 340 -8.42 24.17 -7.12
C ALA A 340 -7.48 23.18 -6.43
N THR A 341 -8.00 22.33 -5.53
CA THR A 341 -7.24 21.27 -4.88
C THR A 341 -6.61 20.31 -5.90
N LEU A 342 -7.40 19.80 -6.83
CA LEU A 342 -6.93 18.85 -7.85
C LEU A 342 -5.87 19.46 -8.76
N LEU A 343 -6.03 20.74 -9.13
CA LEU A 343 -5.05 21.43 -9.95
C LEU A 343 -3.70 21.56 -9.24
N VAL A 344 -3.71 21.93 -7.96
CA VAL A 344 -2.49 21.97 -7.14
C VAL A 344 -1.83 20.59 -7.07
N ILE A 345 -2.60 19.54 -6.78
CA ILE A 345 -2.09 18.17 -6.73
C ILE A 345 -1.47 17.77 -8.08
N ALA A 346 -2.18 17.99 -9.19
CA ALA A 346 -1.72 17.61 -10.52
C ALA A 346 -0.44 18.34 -10.95
N GLN A 347 -0.23 19.57 -10.48
CA GLN A 347 0.94 20.38 -10.82
C GLN A 347 2.14 20.16 -9.89
N THR A 348 1.92 19.68 -8.67
CA THR A 348 2.96 19.59 -7.63
C THR A 348 3.36 18.16 -7.28
N SER A 349 2.50 17.17 -7.54
CA SER A 349 2.80 15.78 -7.25
C SER A 349 3.98 15.27 -8.08
N SER A 350 4.92 14.61 -7.40
CA SER A 350 6.01 13.87 -8.05
C SER A 350 5.65 12.43 -8.42
N TYR A 351 4.43 11.99 -8.12
CA TYR A 351 3.93 10.66 -8.46
C TYR A 351 3.00 10.73 -9.68
N ASP A 352 3.44 10.13 -10.78
CA ASP A 352 2.77 10.24 -12.08
C ASP A 352 1.30 9.79 -12.03
N ARG A 353 0.99 8.71 -11.32
CA ARG A 353 -0.37 8.17 -11.25
C ARG A 353 -1.35 9.14 -10.57
N ILE A 354 -0.92 9.84 -9.53
CA ILE A 354 -1.74 10.88 -8.88
C ILE A 354 -1.98 12.03 -9.87
N CYS A 355 -0.95 12.47 -10.60
CA CYS A 355 -1.09 13.52 -11.61
C CYS A 355 -2.09 13.13 -12.70
N ILE A 356 -1.99 11.87 -13.18
CA ILE A 356 -2.91 11.31 -14.18
C ILE A 356 -4.34 11.29 -13.67
N CYS A 357 -4.56 10.78 -12.46
CA CYS A 357 -5.89 10.73 -11.87
C CYS A 357 -6.46 12.13 -11.65
N ALA A 358 -5.66 13.08 -11.15
CA ALA A 358 -6.10 14.45 -10.93
C ALA A 358 -6.42 15.18 -12.25
N TYR A 359 -5.57 15.09 -13.26
CA TYR A 359 -5.83 15.69 -14.58
C TYR A 359 -6.99 15.01 -15.31
N GLY A 360 -7.08 13.68 -15.27
CA GLY A 360 -8.21 12.94 -15.84
C GLY A 360 -9.53 13.31 -15.17
N PHE A 361 -9.53 13.47 -13.85
CA PHE A 361 -10.71 13.93 -13.11
C PHE A 361 -11.12 15.36 -13.49
N LEU A 362 -10.16 16.29 -13.60
CA LEU A 362 -10.42 17.66 -14.06
C LEU A 362 -11.00 17.67 -15.49
N ALA A 363 -10.44 16.87 -16.40
CA ALA A 363 -10.92 16.77 -17.77
C ALA A 363 -12.37 16.26 -17.88
N GLU A 364 -12.80 15.38 -16.98
CA GLU A 364 -14.15 14.83 -16.97
C GLU A 364 -15.23 15.76 -16.39
N ILE A 365 -14.86 16.65 -15.47
CA ILE A 365 -15.85 17.46 -14.73
C ILE A 365 -15.95 18.90 -15.20
N LEU A 366 -14.88 19.43 -15.82
CA LEU A 366 -14.82 20.82 -16.28
C LEU A 366 -15.36 20.95 -17.70
N THR A 367 -15.96 22.10 -18.01
CA THR A 367 -16.32 22.44 -19.39
C THR A 367 -15.11 22.93 -20.18
N ASP A 368 -15.21 22.93 -21.50
CA ASP A 368 -14.16 23.47 -22.39
C ASP A 368 -13.80 24.92 -22.05
N GLU A 369 -14.79 25.75 -21.67
CA GLU A 369 -14.55 27.13 -21.24
C GLU A 369 -13.73 27.18 -19.95
N GLN A 370 -14.07 26.34 -18.96
CA GLN A 370 -13.35 26.28 -17.69
C GLN A 370 -11.91 25.76 -17.87
N LEU A 371 -11.71 24.76 -18.74
CA LEU A 371 -10.38 24.26 -19.08
C LEU A 371 -9.52 25.34 -19.76
N LYS A 372 -10.12 26.14 -20.65
CA LYS A 372 -9.47 27.30 -21.28
C LYS A 372 -9.14 28.39 -20.27
N GLU A 373 -10.06 28.72 -19.37
CA GLU A 373 -9.84 29.73 -18.32
C GLU A 373 -8.67 29.35 -17.39
N LEU A 374 -8.56 28.06 -17.06
CA LEU A 374 -7.46 27.55 -16.23
C LEU A 374 -6.12 27.48 -16.98
N ASN A 375 -6.09 27.61 -18.32
CA ASN A 375 -4.90 27.46 -19.17
C ASN A 375 -4.14 26.15 -18.93
N ILE A 376 -4.87 25.05 -18.66
CA ILE A 376 -4.27 23.75 -18.32
C ILE A 376 -4.39 22.72 -19.45
N SER A 377 -5.13 23.02 -20.52
CA SER A 377 -5.35 22.08 -21.62
C SER A 377 -4.05 21.62 -22.27
N GLU A 378 -3.07 22.52 -22.46
CA GLU A 378 -1.75 22.16 -23.01
C GLU A 378 -0.93 21.31 -22.03
N ASN A 379 -0.98 21.64 -20.73
CA ASN A 379 -0.27 20.89 -19.69
C ASN A 379 -0.82 19.46 -19.55
N ILE A 380 -2.15 19.31 -19.53
CA ILE A 380 -2.85 18.02 -19.50
C ILE A 380 -2.42 17.19 -20.73
N SER A 381 -2.54 17.76 -21.92
CA SER A 381 -2.25 17.06 -23.18
C SER A 381 -0.79 16.65 -23.29
N GLY A 382 0.13 17.56 -22.95
CA GLY A 382 1.58 17.31 -22.96
C GLY A 382 1.96 16.21 -21.97
N PHE A 383 1.47 16.30 -20.74
CA PHE A 383 1.72 15.29 -19.72
C PHE A 383 1.19 13.90 -20.13
N PHE A 384 -0.04 13.81 -20.65
CA PHE A 384 -0.56 12.53 -21.14
C PHE A 384 0.25 11.96 -22.30
N PHE A 385 0.70 12.81 -23.23
CA PHE A 385 1.54 12.38 -24.33
C PHE A 385 2.90 11.84 -23.84
N ASP A 386 3.54 12.52 -22.90
CA ASP A 386 4.80 12.09 -22.29
C ASP A 386 4.65 10.73 -21.59
N ILE A 387 3.57 10.54 -20.83
CA ILE A 387 3.28 9.25 -20.17
C ILE A 387 3.04 8.15 -21.20
N LEU A 388 2.28 8.40 -22.27
CA LEU A 388 2.06 7.43 -23.33
C LEU A 388 3.35 7.09 -24.07
N GLU A 389 4.22 8.07 -24.30
CA GLU A 389 5.52 7.85 -24.93
C GLU A 389 6.44 6.99 -24.04
N GLN A 390 6.44 7.25 -22.73
CA GLN A 390 7.15 6.41 -21.75
C GLN A 390 6.57 4.99 -21.71
N ALA A 391 5.25 4.85 -21.69
CA ALA A 391 4.56 3.55 -21.75
C ALA A 391 4.92 2.76 -23.01
N TRP A 392 5.05 3.46 -24.14
CA TRP A 392 5.41 2.84 -25.41
C TRP A 392 6.87 2.37 -25.41
N LYS A 393 7.78 3.16 -24.84
CA LYS A 393 9.21 2.84 -24.75
C LYS A 393 9.50 1.70 -23.76
N ASP A 394 8.74 1.61 -22.66
CA ASP A 394 8.83 0.52 -21.69
C ASP A 394 7.42 0.07 -21.21
N PRO A 395 6.77 -0.83 -21.97
CA PRO A 395 5.40 -1.31 -21.69
C PRO A 395 5.26 -2.07 -20.37
N THR A 396 6.38 -2.45 -19.76
CA THR A 396 6.42 -3.39 -18.64
C THR A 396 6.53 -2.73 -17.28
N LYS A 397 7.08 -1.51 -17.17
CA LYS A 397 7.62 -1.05 -15.88
C LYS A 397 6.82 -0.04 -15.07
N ARG A 398 5.86 0.67 -15.65
CA ARG A 398 5.05 1.69 -14.91
C ARG A 398 3.60 1.85 -15.36
N CYS A 399 3.31 1.55 -16.63
CA CYS A 399 2.05 1.99 -17.23
C CYS A 399 0.91 0.95 -17.20
N LYS A 400 1.15 -0.25 -16.66
CA LYS A 400 0.10 -1.30 -16.52
C LYS A 400 -0.90 -1.01 -15.39
N THR A 401 -0.52 -0.22 -14.39
CA THR A 401 -1.39 0.16 -13.25
C THR A 401 -2.09 1.50 -13.45
N ILE A 402 -1.70 2.24 -14.49
CA ILE A 402 -2.35 3.49 -14.87
C ILE A 402 -3.62 3.12 -15.64
N PRO A 403 -4.81 3.64 -15.25
CA PRO A 403 -6.05 3.37 -15.96
C PRO A 403 -6.14 4.16 -17.28
N ILE A 404 -5.09 4.11 -18.11
CA ILE A 404 -5.01 4.77 -19.43
C ILE A 404 -6.24 4.45 -20.31
N PRO A 405 -6.77 3.20 -20.36
CA PRO A 405 -7.96 2.90 -21.16
C PRO A 405 -9.23 3.64 -20.71
N HIS A 406 -9.24 4.23 -19.51
CA HIS A 406 -10.36 5.03 -19.00
C HIS A 406 -10.18 6.52 -19.22
N VAL A 407 -8.95 6.97 -19.51
CA VAL A 407 -8.64 8.38 -19.80
C VAL A 407 -8.62 8.65 -21.31
N LEU A 408 -8.52 7.60 -22.13
CA LEU A 408 -8.55 7.66 -23.60
C LEU A 408 -9.93 7.40 -24.22
N LYS A 409 -11.00 7.40 -23.42
CA LYS A 409 -12.38 7.39 -23.93
C LYS A 409 -12.83 8.80 -24.21
#